data_AF-A0A7K5JMQ9-F1
#
_entry.id   AF-A0A7K5JMQ9-F1
#
_cell.length_a   1.000
_cell.length_b   1.000
_cell.length_c   1.000
_cell.angle_alpha   90.00
_cell.angle_beta   90.00
_cell.angle_gamma   90.00
#
_symmetry.space_group_name_H-M   'P 1'
#
loop_
_entity.id
_entity.type
_entity.pdbx_description
1 polymer ?
#
loop_
_entity_poly.entity_id
_entity_poly.type
_entity_poly.pdbx_seq_one_letter_code
_entity_poly.pdbx_strand_id
1 'polypeptide(L)'
;SQSEQQVLSSKLECVQSIKDGVLAEAKCAESDQVSLFPQKGGGTETQTQSSLQLLQVEADTLHKKVDSEDLYMTSIFYEREETEREVTGREVTELVWTLCLVHSTSYETAGLFMTLVFELRHLSLEALRALWQRSSFKCRDNWQPLIDALPSCATEACVVLMKELVASGEVEEDKAEYFFWSFVFIPKPTSGMIESLAPLLKSPRASQSCFLGITALLHRFCSAHSSCDDVPAVQDVLGILGKFLGGNCTVQDSEHLSEMQLVLKAIGNAGLAAASLAPVLSSCASLNSNPMEIRLAAIQAFRRIPCSVRVSGLLPAGD
;
A
#
# COMPACT_ATOMS: atom_id res chain seq x y z
N SER A 1 -9.02 28.14 -5.38
CA SER A 1 -9.89 27.28 -6.21
C SER A 1 -9.02 26.49 -7.17
N GLN A 2 -8.40 25.41 -6.70
CA GLN A 2 -7.72 24.45 -7.58
C GLN A 2 -8.79 23.44 -7.99
N SER A 3 -9.20 23.46 -9.27
CA SER A 3 -10.00 22.36 -9.80
C SER A 3 -9.15 21.10 -9.70
N GLU A 4 -9.65 20.05 -9.06
CA GLU A 4 -9.07 18.72 -9.16
C GLU A 4 -8.90 18.41 -10.65
N GLN A 5 -7.65 18.24 -11.09
CA GLN A 5 -7.37 17.90 -12.46
C GLN A 5 -7.81 16.45 -12.67
N GLN A 6 -8.93 16.29 -13.38
CA GLN A 6 -9.48 14.99 -13.67
C GLN A 6 -8.57 14.29 -14.70
N VAL A 7 -7.77 13.34 -14.21
CA VAL A 7 -6.76 12.60 -15.01
C VAL A 7 -7.42 11.63 -16.01
N LEU A 8 -8.63 11.15 -15.69
CA LEU A 8 -9.44 10.26 -16.52
C LEU A 8 -10.83 10.87 -16.74
N SER A 9 -11.20 11.06 -18.00
CA SER A 9 -12.55 11.45 -18.41
C SER A 9 -13.21 10.30 -19.16
N SER A 10 -14.29 9.76 -18.59
CA SER A 10 -15.06 8.65 -19.16
C SER A 10 -16.45 9.12 -19.58
N LYS A 11 -16.92 8.67 -20.75
CA LYS A 11 -18.23 9.00 -21.30
C LYS A 11 -18.86 7.78 -21.97
N LEU A 12 -20.09 7.46 -21.60
CA LEU A 12 -20.88 6.39 -22.23
C LEU A 12 -22.18 6.99 -22.80
N GLU A 13 -22.43 6.76 -24.09
CA GLU A 13 -23.67 7.13 -24.77
C GLU A 13 -24.31 5.89 -25.39
N CYS A 14 -25.57 5.61 -25.05
CA CYS A 14 -26.33 4.50 -25.60
C CYS A 14 -27.63 4.99 -26.25
N VAL A 15 -27.91 4.51 -27.47
CA VAL A 15 -29.15 4.73 -28.21
C VAL A 15 -29.88 3.40 -28.33
N GLN A 16 -31.10 3.34 -27.82
CA GLN A 16 -31.95 2.15 -27.83
C GLN A 16 -33.19 2.39 -28.68
N SER A 17 -33.58 1.38 -29.46
CA SER A 17 -34.81 1.34 -30.24
C SER A 17 -35.67 0.20 -29.73
N ILE A 18 -36.85 0.53 -29.21
CA ILE A 18 -37.81 -0.43 -28.65
C ILE A 18 -39.02 -0.48 -29.58
N LYS A 19 -39.39 -1.68 -30.02
CA LYS A 19 -40.57 -1.93 -30.86
C LYS A 19 -41.45 -2.95 -30.15
N ASP A 20 -42.74 -2.63 -30.00
CA ASP A 20 -43.72 -3.51 -29.36
C ASP A 20 -43.31 -4.01 -27.96
N GLY A 21 -42.63 -3.15 -27.19
CA GLY A 21 -42.13 -3.49 -25.86
C GLY A 21 -40.86 -4.35 -25.83
N VAL A 22 -40.29 -4.70 -26.99
CA VAL A 22 -39.07 -5.48 -27.13
C VAL A 22 -37.92 -4.62 -27.65
N LEU A 23 -36.72 -4.80 -27.09
CA LEU A 23 -35.51 -4.12 -27.56
C LEU A 23 -35.16 -4.61 -28.97
N ALA A 24 -35.37 -3.76 -29.98
CA ALA A 24 -35.07 -4.07 -31.38
C ALA A 24 -33.60 -3.79 -31.73
N GLU A 25 -33.03 -2.72 -31.19
CA GLU A 25 -31.62 -2.36 -31.39
C GLU A 25 -31.10 -1.58 -30.17
N ALA A 26 -29.84 -1.82 -29.79
CA ALA A 26 -29.09 -0.97 -28.88
C ALA A 26 -27.70 -0.71 -29.46
N LYS A 27 -27.30 0.56 -29.54
CA LYS A 27 -25.95 0.99 -29.94
C LYS A 27 -25.36 1.82 -28.84
N CYS A 28 -24.21 1.42 -28.30
CA CYS A 28 -23.49 2.13 -27.27
C CYS A 28 -22.09 2.53 -27.77
N ALA A 29 -21.65 3.73 -27.41
CA ALA A 29 -20.32 4.24 -27.62
C ALA A 29 -19.75 4.73 -26.29
N GLU A 30 -18.64 4.14 -25.88
CA GLU A 30 -17.88 4.49 -24.69
C GLU A 30 -16.54 5.13 -25.13
N SER A 31 -16.14 6.21 -24.46
CA SER A 31 -14.84 6.88 -24.65
C SER A 31 -14.21 7.14 -23.29
N ASP A 32 -13.00 6.64 -23.11
CA ASP A 32 -12.15 6.83 -21.93
C ASP A 32 -10.88 7.57 -22.34
N GLN A 33 -10.77 8.83 -21.89
CA GLN A 33 -9.62 9.68 -22.19
C GLN A 33 -8.75 9.87 -20.95
N VAL A 34 -7.50 9.42 -21.03
CA VAL A 34 -6.48 9.64 -20.00
C VAL A 34 -5.59 10.80 -20.43
N SER A 35 -5.54 11.85 -19.61
CA SER A 35 -4.71 13.04 -19.86
C SER A 35 -3.72 13.25 -18.71
N LEU A 36 -2.48 12.76 -18.90
CA LEU A 36 -1.42 12.87 -17.89
C LEU A 36 -0.82 14.28 -17.83
N PHE A 37 -0.86 15.04 -18.94
CA PHE A 37 -0.34 16.40 -19.02
C PHE A 37 -1.24 17.30 -19.88
N PRO A 38 -2.28 17.94 -19.29
CA PRO A 38 -3.27 18.73 -20.03
C PRO A 38 -2.64 19.85 -20.89
N GLN A 39 -1.52 20.41 -20.44
CA GLN A 39 -0.85 21.53 -21.10
C GLN A 39 0.04 21.14 -22.29
N LYS A 40 0.31 19.84 -22.51
CA LYS A 40 1.22 19.36 -23.57
C LYS A 40 0.53 18.52 -24.65
N GLY A 41 -0.80 18.44 -24.64
CA GLY A 41 -1.58 17.75 -25.68
C GLY A 41 -1.33 16.24 -25.77
N GLY A 42 -0.79 15.63 -24.70
CA GLY A 42 -0.53 14.19 -24.63
C GLY A 42 -1.60 13.49 -23.81
N GLY A 43 -2.36 12.61 -24.47
CA GLY A 43 -3.34 11.74 -23.84
C GLY A 43 -3.58 10.49 -24.68
N THR A 44 -4.17 9.48 -24.06
CA THR A 44 -4.58 8.24 -24.73
C THR A 44 -6.09 8.13 -24.62
N GLU A 45 -6.76 7.84 -25.74
CA GLU A 45 -8.19 7.60 -25.79
C GLU A 45 -8.44 6.14 -26.12
N THR A 46 -9.29 5.49 -25.32
CA THR A 46 -9.86 4.18 -25.64
C THR A 46 -11.32 4.41 -26.04
N GLN A 47 -11.73 3.84 -27.17
CA GLN A 47 -13.10 3.93 -27.65
C GLN A 47 -13.68 2.53 -27.84
N THR A 48 -14.79 2.24 -27.17
CA THR A 48 -15.52 0.97 -27.28
C THR A 48 -16.87 1.22 -27.94
N GLN A 49 -17.20 0.45 -28.96
CA GLN A 49 -18.52 0.49 -29.60
C GLN A 49 -19.18 -0.87 -29.47
N SER A 50 -20.42 -0.89 -29.01
CA SER A 50 -21.22 -2.11 -28.84
C SER A 50 -22.55 -1.97 -29.56
N SER A 51 -22.95 -2.99 -30.31
CA SER A 51 -24.21 -3.01 -31.05
C SER A 51 -24.92 -4.34 -30.82
N LEU A 52 -26.17 -4.27 -30.38
CA LEU A 52 -27.07 -5.39 -30.21
C LEU A 52 -28.27 -5.18 -31.13
N GLN A 53 -28.62 -6.18 -31.95
CA GLN A 53 -29.76 -6.12 -32.85
C GLN A 53 -30.62 -7.38 -32.71
N LEU A 54 -31.93 -7.19 -32.62
CA LEU A 54 -32.90 -8.27 -32.65
C LEU A 54 -33.05 -8.75 -34.09
N LEU A 55 -32.61 -9.98 -34.35
CA LEU A 55 -32.69 -10.59 -35.68
C LEU A 55 -34.03 -11.32 -35.89
N GLN A 56 -34.45 -12.11 -34.91
CA GLN A 56 -35.65 -12.93 -35.00
C GLN A 56 -36.20 -13.21 -33.59
N VAL A 57 -37.52 -13.37 -33.48
CA VAL A 57 -38.20 -13.86 -32.28
C VAL A 57 -38.76 -15.24 -32.61
N GLU A 58 -38.38 -16.25 -31.83
CA GLU A 58 -38.87 -17.62 -31.97
C GLU A 58 -39.66 -18.03 -30.73
N ALA A 59 -40.74 -18.79 -30.92
CA ALA A 59 -41.51 -19.35 -29.81
C ALA A 59 -40.84 -20.64 -29.33
N ASP A 60 -40.13 -20.57 -28.20
CA ASP A 60 -39.53 -21.75 -27.57
C ASP A 60 -40.57 -22.50 -26.73
N THR A 61 -40.67 -23.82 -26.91
CA THR A 61 -41.60 -24.71 -26.21
C THR A 61 -40.92 -25.62 -25.17
N LEU A 62 -39.59 -25.55 -24.98
CA LEU A 62 -38.88 -26.44 -24.06
C LEU A 62 -37.82 -25.70 -23.24
N HIS A 63 -38.21 -25.19 -22.08
CA HIS A 63 -37.24 -24.79 -21.07
C HIS A 63 -36.56 -26.03 -20.47
N LYS A 64 -35.35 -26.34 -20.93
CA LYS A 64 -34.42 -27.08 -20.08
C LYS A 64 -34.14 -26.20 -18.87
N LYS A 65 -34.63 -26.61 -17.69
CA LYS A 65 -34.13 -26.05 -16.43
C LYS A 65 -32.62 -26.24 -16.45
N VAL A 66 -31.88 -25.15 -16.59
CA VAL A 66 -30.46 -25.13 -16.27
C VAL A 66 -30.36 -25.46 -14.80
N ASP A 67 -29.55 -26.45 -14.45
CA ASP A 67 -29.33 -26.82 -13.06
C ASP A 67 -28.66 -25.62 -12.39
N SER A 68 -29.41 -24.94 -11.53
CA SER A 68 -29.03 -23.63 -10.97
C SER A 68 -28.28 -23.79 -9.64
N GLU A 69 -27.90 -25.01 -9.27
CA GLU A 69 -27.21 -25.30 -8.00
C GLU A 69 -25.85 -24.59 -7.91
N ASP A 70 -25.20 -24.31 -9.04
CA ASP A 70 -23.89 -23.63 -9.10
C ASP A 70 -23.97 -22.14 -9.52
N LEU A 71 -25.16 -21.56 -9.68
CA LEU A 71 -25.33 -20.16 -10.11
C LEU A 71 -25.76 -19.29 -8.93
N TYR A 72 -24.98 -18.24 -8.65
CA TYR A 72 -25.34 -17.20 -7.69
C TYR A 72 -25.60 -15.87 -8.42
N MET A 73 -26.57 -15.11 -7.94
CA MET A 73 -26.95 -13.83 -8.53
C MET A 73 -26.08 -12.73 -7.93
N THR A 74 -25.33 -12.02 -8.78
CA THR A 74 -24.58 -10.82 -8.40
C THR A 74 -25.16 -9.56 -9.05
N SER A 75 -24.55 -8.42 -8.75
CA SER A 75 -24.95 -7.15 -9.36
C SER A 75 -24.51 -7.09 -10.83
N ILE A 76 -25.08 -6.17 -11.61
CA ILE A 76 -24.64 -5.91 -12.99
C ILE A 76 -23.31 -5.13 -13.05
N PHE A 77 -22.78 -4.66 -11.92
CA PHE A 77 -21.50 -3.98 -11.91
C PHE A 77 -20.38 -4.95 -12.31
N TYR A 78 -19.40 -4.42 -13.04
CA TYR A 78 -18.24 -5.20 -13.43
C TYR A 78 -17.54 -5.74 -12.18
N GLU A 79 -17.49 -7.06 -12.09
CA GLU A 79 -16.67 -7.78 -11.13
C GLU A 79 -15.41 -8.23 -11.87
N ARG A 80 -14.25 -7.78 -11.37
CA ARG A 80 -12.98 -8.22 -11.95
C ARG A 80 -12.82 -9.70 -11.65
N GLU A 81 -12.75 -10.50 -12.71
CA GLU A 81 -12.28 -11.88 -12.61
C GLU A 81 -10.80 -11.83 -12.19
N GLU A 82 -10.52 -12.17 -10.94
CA GLU A 82 -9.16 -12.46 -10.50
C GLU A 82 -8.81 -13.83 -11.08
N THR A 83 -8.39 -13.85 -12.34
CA THR A 83 -7.72 -15.03 -12.88
C THR A 83 -6.44 -15.21 -12.06
N GLU A 84 -6.48 -16.11 -11.08
CA GLU A 84 -5.31 -16.59 -10.37
C GLU A 84 -4.41 -17.29 -11.38
N ARG A 85 -3.55 -16.52 -12.05
CA ARG A 85 -2.48 -17.10 -12.83
C ARG A 85 -1.53 -17.75 -11.84
N GLU A 86 -1.53 -19.07 -11.78
CA GLU A 86 -0.54 -19.83 -11.03
C GLU A 86 0.83 -19.61 -11.65
N VAL A 87 1.58 -18.65 -11.11
CA VAL A 87 2.97 -18.44 -11.46
C VAL A 87 3.80 -19.47 -10.72
N THR A 88 4.55 -20.29 -11.45
CA THR A 88 5.40 -21.29 -10.81
C THR A 88 6.68 -20.64 -10.32
N GLY A 89 7.13 -20.98 -9.11
CA GLY A 89 8.41 -20.47 -8.59
C GLY A 89 9.62 -20.78 -9.48
N ARG A 90 9.51 -21.76 -10.38
CA ARG A 90 10.54 -22.09 -11.38
C ARG A 90 10.67 -21.02 -12.45
N GLU A 91 9.57 -20.51 -13.00
CA GLU A 91 9.59 -19.44 -14.00
C GLU A 91 10.29 -18.19 -13.44
N VAL A 92 10.01 -17.87 -12.18
CA VAL A 92 10.63 -16.72 -11.49
C VAL A 92 12.12 -16.96 -11.25
N THR A 93 12.54 -18.19 -10.87
CA THR A 93 13.96 -18.54 -10.77
C THR A 93 14.69 -18.34 -12.10
N GLU A 94 14.10 -18.78 -13.22
CA GLU A 94 14.69 -18.63 -14.55
C GLU A 94 14.84 -17.15 -14.91
N LEU A 95 13.84 -16.32 -14.60
CA LEU A 95 13.89 -14.87 -14.82
C LEU A 95 14.97 -14.17 -14.00
N VAL A 96 15.15 -14.52 -12.72
CA VAL A 96 16.26 -14.02 -11.89
C VAL A 96 17.61 -14.39 -12.51
N TRP A 97 17.72 -15.62 -13.04
CA TRP A 97 18.94 -16.07 -13.72
C TRP A 97 19.22 -15.27 -15.00
N THR A 98 18.19 -15.04 -15.82
CA THR A 98 18.29 -14.23 -17.03
C THR A 98 18.76 -12.82 -16.70
N LEU A 99 18.23 -12.19 -15.65
CA LEU A 99 18.66 -10.85 -15.22
C LEU A 99 20.16 -10.79 -14.88
N CYS A 100 20.72 -11.81 -14.24
CA CYS A 100 22.17 -11.85 -13.97
C CYS A 100 23.04 -12.02 -15.22
N LEU A 101 22.49 -12.52 -16.33
CA LEU A 101 23.23 -12.72 -17.59
C LEU A 101 23.22 -11.48 -18.48
N VAL A 102 22.20 -10.62 -18.36
CA VAL A 102 22.08 -9.41 -19.17
C VAL A 102 22.99 -8.33 -18.59
N HIS A 103 24.20 -8.21 -19.15
CA HIS A 103 25.19 -7.21 -18.76
C HIS A 103 24.92 -5.85 -19.43
N SER A 104 23.89 -5.13 -19.01
CA SER A 104 23.76 -3.69 -19.27
C SER A 104 22.60 -3.05 -18.49
N THR A 105 22.74 -1.77 -18.13
CA THR A 105 21.61 -0.88 -17.77
C THR A 105 20.84 -0.48 -19.04
N SER A 106 20.22 -1.47 -19.70
CA SER A 106 19.41 -1.26 -20.90
C SER A 106 17.91 -1.23 -20.58
N TYR A 107 17.11 -0.74 -21.54
CA TYR A 107 15.65 -0.83 -21.46
C TYR A 107 15.14 -2.27 -21.39
N GLU A 108 15.87 -3.22 -21.98
CA GLU A 108 15.56 -4.65 -21.91
C GLU A 108 15.70 -5.17 -20.48
N THR A 109 16.80 -4.85 -19.79
CA THR A 109 17.01 -5.21 -18.38
C THR A 109 15.92 -4.60 -17.49
N ALA A 110 15.54 -3.34 -17.74
CA ALA A 110 14.45 -2.70 -17.01
C ALA A 110 13.10 -3.41 -17.26
N GLY A 111 12.83 -3.83 -18.51
CA GLY A 111 11.65 -4.60 -18.86
C GLY A 111 11.60 -5.95 -18.14
N LEU A 112 12.70 -6.71 -18.16
CA LEU A 112 12.81 -7.99 -17.45
C LEU A 112 12.66 -7.83 -15.92
N PHE A 113 13.23 -6.77 -15.35
CA PHE A 113 13.10 -6.47 -13.93
C PHE A 113 11.65 -6.13 -13.56
N MET A 114 10.95 -5.36 -14.40
CA MET A 114 9.53 -5.10 -14.20
C MET A 114 8.71 -6.39 -14.29
N THR A 115 9.01 -7.27 -15.24
CA THR A 115 8.38 -8.60 -15.31
C THR A 115 8.62 -9.36 -14.00
N LEU A 116 9.85 -9.36 -13.45
CA LEU A 116 10.14 -10.01 -12.17
C LEU A 116 9.25 -9.47 -11.06
N VAL A 117 9.10 -8.15 -10.95
CA VAL A 117 8.22 -7.52 -9.96
C VAL A 117 6.76 -7.97 -10.13
N PHE A 118 6.27 -8.05 -11.38
CA PHE A 118 4.90 -8.52 -11.64
C PHE A 118 4.71 -9.99 -11.28
N GLU A 119 5.65 -10.86 -11.62
CA GLU A 119 5.57 -12.29 -11.28
C GLU A 119 5.62 -12.51 -9.76
N LEU A 120 6.46 -11.76 -9.03
CA LEU A 120 6.53 -11.83 -7.56
C LEU A 120 5.18 -11.50 -6.88
N ARG A 121 4.36 -10.64 -7.47
CA ARG A 121 3.03 -10.28 -6.91
C ARG A 121 2.04 -11.44 -6.88
N HIS A 122 2.25 -12.45 -7.71
CA HIS A 122 1.35 -13.60 -7.82
C HIS A 122 1.83 -14.81 -7.00
N LEU A 123 3.02 -14.74 -6.38
CA LEU A 123 3.55 -15.84 -5.59
C LEU A 123 2.97 -15.82 -4.17
N SER A 124 2.60 -17.00 -3.67
CA SER A 124 2.32 -17.20 -2.25
C SER A 124 3.57 -17.00 -1.39
N LEU A 125 3.39 -16.84 -0.09
CA LEU A 125 4.50 -16.73 0.85
C LEU A 125 5.40 -17.98 0.83
N GLU A 126 4.80 -19.17 0.73
CA GLU A 126 5.54 -20.44 0.60
C GLU A 126 6.38 -20.49 -0.68
N ALA A 127 5.81 -20.05 -1.80
CA ALA A 127 6.51 -19.99 -3.07
C ALA A 127 7.66 -18.96 -3.04
N LEU A 128 7.44 -17.80 -2.42
CA LEU A 128 8.45 -16.77 -2.20
C LEU A 128 9.62 -17.27 -1.33
N ARG A 129 9.33 -17.98 -0.24
CA ARG A 129 10.36 -18.61 0.61
C ARG A 129 11.16 -19.66 -0.18
N ALA A 130 10.48 -20.49 -0.97
CA ALA A 130 11.15 -21.49 -1.81
C ALA A 130 12.03 -20.82 -2.89
N LEU A 131 11.56 -19.73 -3.50
CA LEU A 131 12.31 -18.91 -4.45
C LEU A 131 13.55 -18.31 -3.78
N TRP A 132 13.41 -17.75 -2.58
CA TRP A 132 14.52 -17.19 -1.81
C TRP A 132 15.64 -18.22 -1.61
N GLN A 133 15.30 -19.43 -1.15
CA GLN A 133 16.28 -20.51 -0.93
C GLN A 133 17.02 -20.93 -2.20
N ARG A 134 16.40 -20.76 -3.37
CA ARG A 134 16.96 -21.18 -4.67
C ARG A 134 17.69 -20.06 -5.41
N SER A 135 17.34 -18.80 -5.15
CA SER A 135 17.67 -17.67 -6.02
C SER A 135 18.17 -16.42 -5.29
N SER A 136 18.58 -16.54 -4.02
CA SER A 136 19.16 -15.46 -3.20
C SER A 136 20.63 -15.12 -3.51
N PHE A 137 21.17 -15.59 -4.63
CA PHE A 137 22.57 -15.40 -5.00
C PHE A 137 22.86 -13.97 -5.49
N LYS A 138 24.14 -13.58 -5.42
CA LYS A 138 24.67 -12.36 -6.04
C LYS A 138 25.08 -12.65 -7.49
N CYS A 139 24.70 -11.78 -8.42
CA CYS A 139 25.26 -11.77 -9.78
C CYS A 139 26.76 -11.39 -9.75
N ARG A 140 27.44 -11.46 -10.90
CA ARG A 140 28.88 -11.20 -11.01
C ARG A 140 29.31 -9.79 -10.57
N ASP A 141 28.43 -8.82 -10.69
CA ASP A 141 28.61 -7.41 -10.32
C ASP A 141 28.09 -7.07 -8.91
N ASN A 142 27.85 -8.09 -8.07
CA ASN A 142 27.19 -8.00 -6.76
C ASN A 142 25.72 -7.58 -6.80
N TRP A 143 25.09 -7.48 -7.98
CA TRP A 143 23.67 -7.21 -8.07
C TRP A 143 22.84 -8.38 -7.54
N GLN A 144 21.73 -8.09 -6.84
CA GLN A 144 20.80 -9.09 -6.31
C GLN A 144 19.38 -8.78 -6.80
N PRO A 145 19.01 -9.20 -8.04
CA PRO A 145 17.74 -8.83 -8.65
C PRO A 145 16.52 -9.18 -7.79
N LEU A 146 16.55 -10.34 -7.12
CA LEU A 146 15.46 -10.76 -6.24
C LEU A 146 15.29 -9.83 -5.03
N ILE A 147 16.38 -9.51 -4.33
CA ILE A 147 16.36 -8.57 -3.20
C ILE A 147 15.87 -7.20 -3.63
N ASP A 148 16.38 -6.69 -4.75
CA ASP A 148 16.05 -5.35 -5.23
C ASP A 148 14.61 -5.25 -5.75
N ALA A 149 14.02 -6.36 -6.19
CA ALA A 149 12.64 -6.42 -6.67
C ALA A 149 11.59 -6.50 -5.55
N LEU A 150 11.92 -7.12 -4.40
CA LEU A 150 10.97 -7.33 -3.28
C LEU A 150 10.27 -6.03 -2.82
N PRO A 151 10.97 -4.90 -2.63
CA PRO A 151 10.36 -3.61 -2.31
C PRO A 151 9.26 -3.14 -3.26
N SER A 152 9.37 -3.49 -4.54
CA SER A 152 8.41 -3.09 -5.59
C SER A 152 7.24 -4.06 -5.77
N CYS A 153 7.33 -5.26 -5.16
CA CYS A 153 6.28 -6.26 -5.18
C CYS A 153 5.01 -5.74 -4.49
N ALA A 154 5.16 -5.15 -3.29
CA ALA A 154 4.09 -4.48 -2.54
C ALA A 154 2.84 -5.35 -2.24
N THR A 155 3.00 -6.68 -2.16
CA THR A 155 1.99 -7.61 -1.64
C THR A 155 2.28 -7.99 -0.19
N GLU A 156 1.27 -8.51 0.53
CA GLU A 156 1.44 -8.90 1.92
C GLU A 156 2.49 -10.01 2.07
N ALA A 157 2.47 -11.02 1.19
CA ALA A 157 3.46 -12.09 1.17
C ALA A 157 4.90 -11.57 1.00
N CYS A 158 5.10 -10.60 0.11
CA CYS A 158 6.40 -9.95 -0.07
C CYS A 158 6.83 -9.16 1.18
N VAL A 159 5.92 -8.45 1.85
CA VAL A 159 6.21 -7.74 3.11
C VAL A 159 6.59 -8.71 4.22
N VAL A 160 5.86 -9.82 4.37
CA VAL A 160 6.16 -10.84 5.36
C VAL A 160 7.53 -11.46 5.11
N LEU A 161 7.87 -11.78 3.84
CA LEU A 161 9.21 -12.26 3.51
C LEU A 161 10.29 -11.22 3.85
N MET A 162 10.12 -9.96 3.45
CA MET A 162 11.06 -8.89 3.79
C MET A 162 11.29 -8.79 5.31
N LYS A 163 10.22 -8.88 6.10
CA LYS A 163 10.29 -8.92 7.57
C LYS A 163 11.08 -10.14 8.07
N GLU A 164 10.88 -11.32 7.49
CA GLU A 164 11.59 -12.54 7.88
C GLU A 164 13.10 -12.40 7.63
N LEU A 165 13.47 -11.90 6.44
CA LEU A 165 14.88 -11.70 6.06
C LEU A 165 15.60 -10.70 6.97
N VAL A 166 14.93 -9.60 7.32
CA VAL A 166 15.48 -8.61 8.25
C VAL A 166 15.60 -9.19 9.66
N ALA A 167 14.61 -9.96 10.12
CA ALA A 167 14.62 -10.57 11.44
C ALA A 167 15.68 -11.69 11.58
N SER A 168 15.93 -12.46 10.51
CA SER A 168 16.96 -13.50 10.49
C SER A 168 18.36 -12.96 10.24
N GLY A 169 18.50 -11.72 9.76
CA GLY A 169 19.79 -11.13 9.40
C GLY A 169 20.36 -11.71 8.09
N GLU A 170 19.51 -12.24 7.22
CA GLU A 170 19.88 -12.77 5.89
C GLU A 170 20.10 -11.67 4.84
N VAL A 171 19.75 -10.42 5.17
CA VAL A 171 19.98 -9.24 4.33
C VAL A 171 20.96 -8.27 4.99
N GLU A 172 21.76 -7.61 4.16
CA GLU A 172 22.67 -6.55 4.57
C GLU A 172 21.88 -5.34 5.11
N GLU A 173 22.49 -4.56 5.99
CA GLU A 173 21.82 -3.46 6.70
C GLU A 173 21.29 -2.39 5.74
N ASP A 174 22.03 -2.05 4.69
CA ASP A 174 21.62 -1.10 3.65
C ASP A 174 20.38 -1.59 2.87
N LYS A 175 20.28 -2.90 2.61
CA LYS A 175 19.11 -3.52 1.97
C LYS A 175 17.91 -3.53 2.91
N ALA A 176 18.13 -3.81 4.19
CA ALA A 176 17.08 -3.72 5.21
C ALA A 176 16.51 -2.30 5.31
N GLU A 177 17.38 -1.27 5.32
CA GLU A 177 16.95 0.14 5.29
C GLU A 177 16.08 0.42 4.06
N TYR A 178 16.48 -0.06 2.89
CA TYR A 178 15.70 0.12 1.65
C TYR A 178 14.33 -0.54 1.72
N PHE A 179 14.22 -1.72 2.34
CA PHE A 179 12.92 -2.39 2.56
C PHE A 179 12.00 -1.49 3.38
N PHE A 180 12.47 -0.95 4.50
CA PHE A 180 11.67 -0.07 5.34
C PHE A 180 11.24 1.21 4.64
N TRP A 181 12.14 1.85 3.88
CA TRP A 181 11.79 3.03 3.09
C TRP A 181 10.76 2.74 2.02
N SER A 182 10.72 1.52 1.49
CA SER A 182 9.77 1.14 0.44
C SER A 182 8.32 1.08 0.91
N PHE A 183 8.08 0.85 2.21
CA PHE A 183 6.73 0.64 2.74
C PHE A 183 5.80 1.83 2.52
N VAL A 184 6.33 3.05 2.46
CA VAL A 184 5.53 4.25 2.13
C VAL A 184 4.90 4.16 0.73
N PHE A 185 5.51 3.43 -0.19
CA PHE A 185 5.08 3.32 -1.58
C PHE A 185 4.04 2.21 -1.82
N ILE A 186 3.75 1.37 -0.83
CA ILE A 186 2.75 0.30 -0.94
C ILE A 186 1.36 0.89 -1.20
N PRO A 187 0.72 0.63 -2.36
CA PRO A 187 -0.47 1.36 -2.79
C PRO A 187 -1.71 1.10 -1.94
N LYS A 188 -1.91 -0.16 -1.54
CA LYS A 188 -3.03 -0.64 -0.74
C LYS A 188 -2.50 -1.47 0.43
N PRO A 189 -2.05 -0.81 1.52
CA PRO A 189 -1.63 -1.53 2.71
C PRO A 189 -2.78 -2.37 3.29
N THR A 190 -2.46 -3.52 3.86
CA THR A 190 -3.43 -4.40 4.55
C THR A 190 -3.18 -4.39 6.07
N SER A 191 -4.17 -4.83 6.85
CA SER A 191 -3.98 -5.03 8.29
C SER A 191 -2.93 -6.10 8.61
N GLY A 192 -2.85 -7.17 7.80
CA GLY A 192 -1.86 -8.24 7.95
C GLY A 192 -0.41 -7.76 7.74
N MET A 193 -0.19 -6.81 6.82
CA MET A 193 1.12 -6.14 6.68
C MET A 193 1.51 -5.40 7.97
N ILE A 194 0.58 -4.65 8.57
CA ILE A 194 0.83 -3.90 9.80
C ILE A 194 1.13 -4.85 10.97
N GLU A 195 0.29 -5.87 11.13
CA GLU A 195 0.40 -6.88 12.18
C GLU A 195 1.75 -7.61 12.11
N SER A 196 2.15 -8.04 10.91
CA SER A 196 3.40 -8.78 10.71
C SER A 196 4.66 -7.95 10.99
N LEU A 197 4.60 -6.63 10.75
CA LEU A 197 5.71 -5.70 10.95
C LEU A 197 5.81 -5.16 12.38
N ALA A 198 4.70 -5.06 13.12
CA ALA A 198 4.64 -4.50 14.47
C ALA A 198 5.72 -5.06 15.44
N PRO A 199 6.04 -6.38 15.45
CA PRO A 199 7.10 -6.92 16.31
C PRO A 199 8.48 -6.33 16.05
N LEU A 200 8.78 -5.85 14.84
CA LEU A 200 10.08 -5.26 14.50
C LEU A 200 10.35 -3.98 15.29
N LEU A 201 9.31 -3.22 15.67
CA LEU A 201 9.44 -2.01 16.49
C LEU A 201 9.92 -2.29 17.92
N LYS A 202 9.78 -3.54 18.39
CA LYS A 202 10.27 -3.98 19.71
C LYS A 202 11.69 -4.54 19.65
N SER A 203 12.26 -4.70 18.45
CA SER A 203 13.60 -5.26 18.29
C SER A 203 14.64 -4.25 18.78
N PRO A 204 15.67 -4.68 19.55
CA PRO A 204 16.79 -3.81 19.89
C PRO A 204 17.61 -3.37 18.68
N ARG A 205 17.42 -4.03 17.52
CA ARG A 205 18.03 -3.66 16.23
C ARG A 205 17.11 -2.79 15.37
N ALA A 206 16.00 -2.27 15.92
CA ALA A 206 15.07 -1.44 15.16
C ALA A 206 15.75 -0.12 14.76
N SER A 207 15.97 0.07 13.47
CA SER A 207 16.59 1.27 12.92
C SER A 207 15.59 2.43 12.80
N GLN A 208 16.10 3.62 12.51
CA GLN A 208 15.26 4.78 12.24
C GLN A 208 14.28 4.53 11.08
N SER A 209 14.72 3.91 9.98
CA SER A 209 13.84 3.61 8.86
C SER A 209 12.75 2.60 9.24
N CYS A 210 13.04 1.63 10.11
CA CYS A 210 12.03 0.71 10.65
C CYS A 210 10.86 1.48 11.29
N PHE A 211 11.14 2.38 12.24
CA PHE A 211 10.12 3.20 12.88
C PHE A 211 9.35 4.08 11.88
N LEU A 212 10.07 4.79 11.00
CA LEU A 212 9.46 5.75 10.09
C LEU A 212 8.70 5.08 8.94
N GLY A 213 9.19 3.94 8.44
CA GLY A 213 8.58 3.15 7.37
C GLY A 213 7.31 2.46 7.82
N ILE A 214 7.32 1.79 8.98
CA ILE A 214 6.13 1.14 9.55
C ILE A 214 5.05 2.17 9.88
N THR A 215 5.41 3.31 10.47
CA THR A 215 4.43 4.36 10.77
C THR A 215 3.91 5.09 9.53
N ALA A 216 4.72 5.21 8.46
CA ALA A 216 4.24 5.70 7.17
C ALA A 216 3.26 4.73 6.50
N LEU A 217 3.50 3.42 6.59
CA LEU A 217 2.56 2.39 6.13
C LEU A 217 1.23 2.49 6.90
N LEU A 218 1.32 2.63 8.23
CA LEU A 218 0.16 2.80 9.12
C LEU A 218 -0.66 4.03 8.74
N HIS A 219 -0.01 5.17 8.49
CA HIS A 219 -0.67 6.38 8.02
C HIS A 219 -1.42 6.16 6.71
N ARG A 220 -0.78 5.48 5.75
CA ARG A 220 -1.38 5.20 4.44
C ARG A 220 -2.58 4.26 4.56
N PHE A 221 -2.50 3.24 5.42
CA PHE A 221 -3.62 2.38 5.75
C PHE A 221 -4.80 3.17 6.34
N CYS A 222 -4.57 3.95 7.40
CA CYS A 222 -5.63 4.73 8.05
C CYS A 222 -6.18 5.88 7.19
N SER A 223 -5.42 6.38 6.22
CA SER A 223 -5.92 7.39 5.29
C SER A 223 -6.94 6.82 4.30
N ALA A 224 -6.94 5.50 4.09
CA ALA A 224 -7.86 4.81 3.20
C ALA A 224 -9.04 4.12 3.93
N HIS A 225 -9.01 4.03 5.26
CA HIS A 225 -10.00 3.30 6.07
C HIS A 225 -10.66 4.23 7.11
N SER A 226 -11.98 4.35 7.07
CA SER A 226 -12.73 5.25 7.97
C SER A 226 -12.72 4.82 9.43
N SER A 227 -12.70 3.51 9.71
CA SER A 227 -12.70 2.94 11.07
C SER A 227 -11.33 2.40 11.46
N CYS A 228 -10.27 3.17 11.21
CA CYS A 228 -8.91 2.70 11.48
C CYS A 228 -8.65 2.43 12.97
N ASP A 229 -9.29 3.19 13.85
CA ASP A 229 -9.14 3.08 15.30
C ASP A 229 -9.63 1.73 15.85
N ASP A 230 -10.52 1.03 15.13
CA ASP A 230 -11.06 -0.27 15.57
C ASP A 230 -10.18 -1.46 15.15
N VAL A 231 -9.12 -1.23 14.37
CA VAL A 231 -8.28 -2.30 13.82
C VAL A 231 -7.23 -2.75 14.86
N PRO A 232 -7.22 -4.03 15.28
CA PRO A 232 -6.29 -4.52 16.32
C PRO A 232 -4.81 -4.28 15.99
N ALA A 233 -4.41 -4.53 14.74
CA ALA A 233 -3.03 -4.30 14.29
C ALA A 233 -2.57 -2.84 14.45
N VAL A 234 -3.49 -1.89 14.26
CA VAL A 234 -3.22 -0.46 14.46
C VAL A 234 -3.02 -0.17 15.94
N GLN A 235 -3.94 -0.68 16.78
CA GLN A 235 -3.86 -0.51 18.23
C GLN A 235 -2.59 -1.12 18.83
N ASP A 236 -2.12 -2.25 18.29
CA ASP A 236 -0.87 -2.87 18.72
C ASP A 236 0.34 -1.96 18.45
N VAL A 237 0.44 -1.36 17.25
CA VAL A 237 1.51 -0.42 16.92
C VAL A 237 1.43 0.83 17.80
N LEU A 238 0.24 1.39 18.00
CA LEU A 238 0.06 2.56 18.88
C LEU A 238 0.38 2.24 20.34
N GLY A 239 0.05 1.04 20.81
CA GLY A 239 0.41 0.56 22.13
C GLY A 239 1.92 0.42 22.31
N ILE A 240 2.66 0.02 21.27
CA ILE A 240 4.13 0.00 21.28
C ILE A 240 4.67 1.42 21.38
N LEU A 241 4.23 2.33 20.50
CA LEU A 241 4.67 3.73 20.49
C LEU A 241 4.33 4.44 21.81
N GLY A 242 3.15 4.20 22.37
CA GLY A 242 2.71 4.76 23.64
C GLY A 242 3.57 4.29 24.82
N LYS A 243 4.06 3.05 24.81
CA LYS A 243 4.99 2.54 25.82
C LYS A 243 6.34 3.28 25.78
N PHE A 244 6.85 3.57 24.59
CA PHE A 244 8.07 4.37 24.45
C PHE A 244 7.91 5.78 25.03
N LEU A 245 6.73 6.40 24.91
CA LEU A 245 6.49 7.73 25.47
C LEU A 245 6.47 7.77 27.00
N GLY A 246 6.20 6.65 27.69
CA GLY A 246 6.12 6.59 29.16
C GLY A 246 5.08 7.52 29.80
N GLY A 247 4.15 8.09 29.01
CA GLY A 247 3.11 9.02 29.44
C GLY A 247 3.50 10.50 29.47
N ASN A 248 4.78 10.85 29.57
CA ASN A 248 5.24 12.24 29.67
C ASN A 248 6.57 12.54 28.96
N CYS A 249 7.10 11.60 28.17
CA CYS A 249 8.33 11.73 27.39
C CYS A 249 9.58 12.10 28.21
N THR A 250 9.65 11.69 29.49
CA THR A 250 10.83 11.94 30.32
C THR A 250 12.01 11.09 29.86
N VAL A 251 13.18 11.72 29.72
CA VAL A 251 14.44 11.07 29.32
C VAL A 251 15.53 11.35 30.35
N GLN A 252 16.45 10.40 30.56
CA GLN A 252 17.53 10.52 31.56
C GLN A 252 18.89 10.89 30.95
N ASP A 253 19.13 10.55 29.68
CA ASP A 253 20.39 10.79 28.98
C ASP A 253 20.19 11.16 27.49
N SER A 254 21.30 11.38 26.77
CA SER A 254 21.31 11.79 25.36
C SER A 254 20.92 10.68 24.36
N GLU A 255 21.09 9.40 24.74
CA GLU A 255 20.71 8.27 23.88
C GLU A 255 19.19 8.14 23.89
N HIS A 256 18.59 8.13 25.09
CA HIS A 256 17.14 8.14 25.28
C HIS A 256 16.49 9.41 24.71
N LEU A 257 17.22 10.54 24.68
CA LEU A 257 16.75 11.75 23.99
C LEU A 257 16.58 11.51 22.48
N SER A 258 17.56 10.88 21.83
CA SER A 258 17.53 10.63 20.37
C SER A 258 16.46 9.60 20.01
N GLU A 259 16.33 8.55 20.82
CA GLU A 259 15.27 7.56 20.70
C GLU A 259 13.89 8.18 20.87
N MET A 260 13.67 8.99 21.91
CA MET A 260 12.40 9.68 22.12
C MET A 260 12.04 10.61 20.96
N GLN A 261 13.02 11.34 20.40
CA GLN A 261 12.79 12.16 19.20
C GLN A 261 12.39 11.32 17.98
N LEU A 262 13.00 10.14 17.80
CA LEU A 262 12.63 9.21 16.73
C LEU A 262 11.19 8.72 16.90
N VAL A 263 10.82 8.32 18.12
CA VAL A 263 9.45 7.86 18.44
C VAL A 263 8.43 8.97 18.17
N LEU A 264 8.70 10.21 18.62
CA LEU A 264 7.82 11.35 18.35
C LEU A 264 7.68 11.65 16.85
N LYS A 265 8.77 11.52 16.07
CA LYS A 265 8.71 11.62 14.60
C LYS A 265 7.89 10.50 13.98
N ALA A 266 8.03 9.26 14.46
CA ALA A 266 7.26 8.12 13.99
C ALA A 266 5.76 8.30 14.26
N ILE A 267 5.40 8.78 15.45
CA ILE A 267 4.02 9.14 15.80
C ILE A 267 3.48 10.24 14.88
N GLY A 268 4.27 11.29 14.63
CA GLY A 268 3.89 12.34 13.68
C GLY A 268 3.75 11.84 12.23
N ASN A 269 4.52 10.82 11.84
CA ASN A 269 4.40 10.17 10.55
C ASN A 269 3.12 9.33 10.45
N ALA A 270 2.72 8.63 11.51
CA ALA A 270 1.48 7.86 11.59
C ALA A 270 0.21 8.72 11.40
N GLY A 271 0.29 10.01 11.75
CA GLY A 271 -0.76 10.99 11.47
C GLY A 271 -2.09 10.61 12.13
N LEU A 272 -3.18 10.57 11.35
CA LEU A 272 -4.53 10.22 11.83
C LEU A 272 -4.55 8.98 12.73
N ALA A 273 -3.76 7.96 12.40
CA ALA A 273 -3.66 6.73 13.18
C ALA A 273 -3.27 6.99 14.65
N ALA A 274 -2.44 8.00 14.90
CA ALA A 274 -1.94 8.31 16.22
C ALA A 274 -2.83 9.27 17.02
N ALA A 275 -4.07 9.51 16.59
CA ALA A 275 -5.01 10.43 17.26
C ALA A 275 -5.21 10.09 18.75
N SER A 276 -5.21 8.80 19.11
CA SER A 276 -5.33 8.34 20.50
C SER A 276 -4.16 8.74 21.40
N LEU A 277 -2.99 9.05 20.83
CA LEU A 277 -1.79 9.50 21.57
C LEU A 277 -1.76 11.01 21.80
N ALA A 278 -2.71 11.78 21.25
CA ALA A 278 -2.77 13.24 21.39
C ALA A 278 -2.68 13.76 22.85
N PRO A 279 -3.34 13.15 23.86
CA PRO A 279 -3.21 13.62 25.24
C PRO A 279 -1.79 13.50 25.80
N VAL A 280 -1.08 12.42 25.44
CA VAL A 280 0.31 12.18 25.85
C VAL A 280 1.23 13.19 25.17
N LEU A 281 1.07 13.41 23.86
CA LEU A 281 1.83 14.40 23.11
C LEU A 281 1.66 15.82 23.67
N SER A 282 0.44 16.17 24.08
CA SER A 282 0.17 17.46 24.73
C SER A 282 0.91 17.59 26.05
N SER A 283 0.93 16.53 26.87
CA SER A 283 1.72 16.50 28.11
C SER A 283 3.22 16.67 27.83
N CYS A 284 3.74 15.95 26.83
CA CYS A 284 5.14 16.02 26.46
C CYS A 284 5.58 17.42 25.98
N ALA A 285 4.71 18.14 25.25
CA ALA A 285 4.96 19.49 24.78
C ALA A 285 4.94 20.54 25.91
N SER A 286 4.03 20.40 26.87
CA SER A 286 3.76 21.39 27.91
C SER A 286 4.64 21.24 29.16
N LEU A 287 5.21 20.07 29.41
CA LEU A 287 6.06 19.82 30.57
C LEU A 287 7.43 20.51 30.44
N ASN A 288 7.66 21.54 31.25
CA ASN A 288 8.93 22.29 31.29
C ASN A 288 10.14 21.46 31.76
N SER A 289 9.91 20.32 32.40
CA SER A 289 10.98 19.37 32.77
C SER A 289 11.56 18.65 31.55
N ASN A 290 10.84 18.61 30.43
CA ASN A 290 11.34 17.99 29.21
C ASN A 290 12.30 18.93 28.46
N PRO A 291 13.37 18.39 27.86
CA PRO A 291 14.26 19.15 26.99
C PRO A 291 13.48 19.86 25.86
N MET A 292 14.00 21.00 25.40
CA MET A 292 13.36 21.81 24.35
C MET A 292 13.16 20.99 23.07
N GLU A 293 14.10 20.11 22.74
CA GLU A 293 14.07 19.21 21.59
C GLU A 293 12.87 18.25 21.66
N ILE A 294 12.59 17.68 22.84
CA ILE A 294 11.43 16.79 23.05
C ILE A 294 10.13 17.57 22.93
N ARG A 295 10.06 18.75 23.55
CA ARG A 295 8.88 19.60 23.49
C ARG A 295 8.56 20.02 22.06
N LEU A 296 9.57 20.42 21.28
CA LEU A 296 9.43 20.75 19.87
C LEU A 296 9.03 19.55 19.03
N ALA A 297 9.65 18.38 19.25
CA ALA A 297 9.30 17.15 18.53
C ALA A 297 7.85 16.72 18.83
N ALA A 298 7.38 16.87 20.07
CA ALA A 298 6.00 16.59 20.45
C ALA A 298 5.01 17.54 19.76
N ILE A 299 5.33 18.83 19.66
CA ILE A 299 4.52 19.80 18.89
C ILE A 299 4.49 19.42 17.40
N GLN A 300 5.65 19.06 16.82
CA GLN A 300 5.75 18.66 15.41
C GLN A 300 4.97 17.38 15.11
N ALA A 301 4.82 16.47 16.08
CA ALA A 301 4.05 15.23 15.92
C ALA A 301 2.56 15.50 15.62
N PHE A 302 2.00 16.63 16.04
CA PHE A 302 0.62 16.99 15.74
C PHE A 302 0.34 17.36 14.27
N ARG A 303 1.37 17.57 13.44
CA ARG A 303 1.23 18.05 12.04
C ARG A 303 0.18 17.32 11.21
N ARG A 304 0.01 16.01 11.44
CA ARG A 304 -0.89 15.13 10.66
C ARG A 304 -2.02 14.52 11.51
N ILE A 305 -2.19 14.99 12.75
CA ILE A 305 -3.28 14.57 13.64
C ILE A 305 -4.41 15.62 13.52
N PRO A 306 -5.68 15.22 13.31
CA PRO A 306 -6.78 16.17 13.17
C PRO A 306 -6.96 17.04 14.42
N CYS A 307 -7.11 18.36 14.23
CA CYS A 307 -7.35 19.31 15.32
C CYS A 307 -8.73 19.15 16.01
N SER A 308 -9.65 18.39 15.41
CA SER A 308 -10.96 18.07 15.99
C SER A 308 -10.84 17.17 17.23
N VAL A 309 -9.71 16.48 17.39
CA VAL A 309 -9.33 15.83 18.64
C VAL A 309 -8.96 16.95 19.61
N ARG A 310 -9.84 17.24 20.58
CA ARG A 310 -9.69 18.37 21.51
C ARG A 310 -8.31 18.39 22.17
N VAL A 311 -7.44 19.26 21.67
CA VAL A 311 -6.18 19.61 22.31
C VAL A 311 -6.49 20.58 23.45
N SER A 312 -6.82 20.03 24.62
CA SER A 312 -6.96 20.83 25.84
C SER A 312 -5.56 21.13 26.37
N GLY A 313 -5.03 22.33 26.09
CA GLY A 313 -3.79 22.81 26.74
C GLY A 313 -2.68 23.39 25.85
N LEU A 314 -2.87 23.51 24.52
CA LEU A 314 -1.88 24.17 23.63
C LEU A 314 -2.22 25.62 23.26
N LEU A 315 -3.36 26.15 23.69
CA LEU A 315 -3.67 27.58 23.56
C LEU A 315 -3.32 28.27 24.88
N PRO A 316 -2.52 29.35 24.87
CA PRO A 316 -2.46 30.23 26.02
C PRO A 316 -3.87 30.78 26.27
N ALA A 317 -4.30 30.74 27.53
CA ALA A 317 -5.45 31.54 27.95
C ALA A 317 -5.11 32.99 27.60
N GLY A 318 -5.81 33.53 26.60
CA GLY A 318 -5.73 34.96 26.29
C GLY A 318 -6.44 35.72 27.41
N ASP A 319 -5.70 36.60 28.07
CA ASP A 319 -6.26 37.72 28.83
C ASP A 319 -7.06 38.66 27.91
#